data_AF-D8UF62-F1
#
_entry.id   AF-D8UF62-F1
#
_cell.length_a   1.000
_cell.length_b   1.000
_cell.length_c   1.000
_cell.angle_alpha   90.00
_cell.angle_beta   90.00
_cell.angle_gamma   90.00
#
_symmetry.space_group_name_H-M   'P 1'
#
loop_
_entity.id
_entity.type
_entity.pdbx_description
1 polymer ?
#
loop_
_entity_poly.entity_id
_entity_poly.type
_entity_poly.pdbx_seq_one_letter_code
_entity_poly.pdbx_strand_id
1 'polypeptide(L)'
;MEQKHNHTAEVTSMSVYLGGKRIMTTSKDFTVKIWDTSNMTVYDEIHKEGIFDAWFTPDGLRCVSVSCDKTAAIFELQSGEVIQRFVGHKHWVCFAALSPDEKILATASNDNTVRIWNVAKGNVLHIIRDHRGTISYINFVHPTWIVTSARDGTIVGFNLEVSTVSGALGACVCISIHLCIW
;
A
#
# COMPACT_ATOMS: atom_id res chain seq x y z
N MET A 1 -8.98 -4.71 35.20
CA MET A 1 -8.02 -5.63 34.55
C MET A 1 -7.33 -4.82 33.46
N GLU A 2 -6.03 -4.60 33.57
CA GLU A 2 -5.28 -3.66 32.73
C GLU A 2 -5.33 -4.05 31.25
N GLN A 3 -5.82 -3.13 30.40
CA GLN A 3 -5.70 -3.19 28.94
C GLN A 3 -4.26 -2.90 28.49
N LYS A 4 -3.29 -3.69 28.95
CA LYS A 4 -1.85 -3.42 28.77
C LYS A 4 -1.34 -3.64 27.34
N HIS A 5 -2.21 -4.10 26.43
CA HIS A 5 -1.83 -4.52 25.07
C HIS A 5 -2.49 -3.69 23.97
N ASN A 6 -3.36 -2.73 24.30
CA ASN A 6 -4.11 -1.97 23.31
C ASN A 6 -3.25 -0.93 22.57
N HIS A 7 -3.69 -0.56 21.37
CA HIS A 7 -3.18 0.65 20.71
C HIS A 7 -3.46 1.88 21.57
N THR A 8 -2.54 2.84 21.57
CA THR A 8 -2.67 4.08 22.36
C THR A 8 -3.35 5.21 21.60
N ALA A 9 -3.69 4.97 20.33
CA ALA A 9 -4.45 5.86 19.48
C ALA A 9 -5.43 5.08 18.58
N GLU A 10 -6.11 5.79 17.69
CA GLU A 10 -7.05 5.22 16.71
C GLU A 10 -6.41 4.08 15.92
N VAL A 11 -7.09 2.93 15.89
CA VAL A 11 -6.76 1.80 15.01
C VAL A 11 -7.28 2.13 13.62
N THR A 12 -6.40 2.14 12.63
CA THR A 12 -6.68 2.65 11.28
C THR A 12 -7.05 1.55 10.30
N SER A 13 -6.46 0.37 10.45
CA SER A 13 -6.75 -0.79 9.60
C SER A 13 -6.55 -2.10 10.35
N MET A 14 -7.20 -3.14 9.84
CA MET A 14 -7.08 -4.51 10.29
C MET A 14 -7.02 -5.46 9.09
N SER A 15 -6.08 -6.40 9.11
CA SER A 15 -6.00 -7.48 8.12
C SER A 15 -5.92 -8.86 8.80
N VAL A 16 -6.43 -9.88 8.11
CA VAL A 16 -6.49 -11.26 8.60
C VAL A 16 -5.66 -12.17 7.71
N TYR A 17 -4.97 -13.14 8.31
CA TYR A 17 -4.11 -14.07 7.59
C TYR A 17 -4.26 -15.50 8.16
N LEU A 18 -3.99 -16.51 7.32
CA LEU A 18 -4.15 -17.94 7.63
C LEU A 18 -5.52 -18.30 8.24
N GLY A 19 -6.60 -17.77 7.66
CA GLY A 19 -7.97 -18.03 8.15
C GLY A 19 -8.25 -17.43 9.53
N GLY A 20 -7.61 -16.31 9.86
CA GLY A 20 -7.81 -15.60 11.13
C GLY A 20 -6.90 -16.06 12.28
N LYS A 21 -5.95 -16.98 12.02
CA LYS A 21 -4.94 -17.36 13.01
C LYS A 21 -3.98 -16.23 13.34
N ARG A 22 -3.76 -15.32 12.38
CA ARG A 22 -3.03 -14.08 12.57
C ARG A 22 -3.94 -12.91 12.22
N ILE A 23 -4.00 -11.92 13.09
CA ILE A 23 -4.65 -10.64 12.85
C ILE A 23 -3.57 -9.58 12.94
N MET A 24 -3.56 -8.65 11.99
CA MET A 24 -2.71 -7.48 12.05
C MET A 24 -3.57 -6.24 12.24
N THR A 25 -3.13 -5.33 13.11
CA THR A 25 -3.75 -4.03 13.32
C THR A 25 -2.70 -2.94 13.17
N THR A 26 -3.10 -1.82 12.59
CA THR A 26 -2.28 -0.62 12.46
C THR A 26 -2.94 0.55 13.17
N SER A 27 -2.16 1.54 13.58
CA SER A 27 -2.70 2.67 14.33
C SER A 27 -1.95 3.98 14.09
N LYS A 28 -2.64 5.07 14.42
CA LYS A 28 -2.05 6.40 14.59
C LYS A 28 -1.03 6.50 15.72
N ASP A 29 -0.83 5.45 16.52
CA ASP A 29 0.26 5.36 17.50
C ASP A 29 1.60 4.89 16.91
N PHE A 30 1.65 4.72 15.58
CA PHE A 30 2.84 4.41 14.78
C PHE A 30 3.25 2.94 14.86
N THR A 31 2.43 2.09 15.50
CA THR A 31 2.72 0.66 15.65
C THR A 31 1.89 -0.20 14.71
N VAL A 32 2.50 -1.30 14.28
CA VAL A 32 1.81 -2.46 13.74
C VAL A 32 1.79 -3.54 14.82
N LYS A 33 0.63 -4.10 15.12
CA LYS A 33 0.51 -5.22 16.07
C LYS A 33 0.01 -6.45 15.36
N ILE A 34 0.62 -7.59 15.65
CA ILE A 34 0.18 -8.90 15.18
C ILE A 34 -0.28 -9.72 16.36
N TRP A 35 -1.47 -10.26 16.24
CA TRP A 35 -2.17 -11.04 17.24
C TRP A 35 -2.31 -12.47 16.74
N ASP A 36 -1.69 -13.39 17.47
CA ASP A 36 -1.88 -14.83 17.34
C ASP A 36 -2.72 -15.33 18.53
N THR A 37 -3.14 -16.60 18.53
CA THR A 37 -4.02 -17.18 19.57
C THR A 37 -3.52 -17.01 21.01
N SER A 38 -2.22 -16.84 21.20
CA SER A 38 -1.59 -16.78 22.52
C SER A 38 -0.56 -15.67 22.68
N ASN A 39 -0.18 -15.01 21.59
CA ASN A 39 0.92 -14.04 21.57
C ASN A 39 0.48 -12.76 20.85
N MET A 40 1.04 -11.63 21.28
CA MET A 40 0.97 -10.39 20.54
C MET A 40 2.40 -9.89 20.31
N THR A 41 2.73 -9.59 19.06
CA THR A 41 4.00 -8.97 18.68
C THR A 41 3.73 -7.53 18.26
N VAL A 42 4.57 -6.61 18.71
CA VAL A 42 4.48 -5.18 18.34
C VAL A 42 5.69 -4.85 17.47
N TYR A 43 5.43 -4.17 16.36
CA TYR A 43 6.44 -3.57 15.50
C TYR A 43 6.28 -2.06 15.61
N ASP A 44 7.26 -1.43 16.23
CA ASP A 44 7.42 0.03 16.32
C ASP A 44 8.59 0.47 15.43
N GLU A 45 8.83 1.78 15.38
CA GLU A 45 9.91 2.41 14.60
C GLU A 45 9.94 2.13 13.08
N ILE A 46 8.98 1.37 12.55
CA ILE A 46 8.77 1.20 11.11
C ILE A 46 8.45 2.56 10.47
N HIS A 47 7.65 3.38 11.15
CA HIS A 47 7.23 4.71 10.70
C HIS A 47 7.40 5.76 11.80
N LYS A 48 7.53 7.03 11.38
CA LYS A 48 7.69 8.17 12.30
C LYS A 48 6.38 8.89 12.61
N GLU A 49 5.31 8.52 11.92
CA GLU A 49 3.97 9.05 12.10
C GLU A 49 2.93 7.93 11.91
N GLY A 50 1.63 8.26 12.02
CA GLY A 50 0.51 7.32 11.95
C GLY A 50 0.58 6.39 10.74
N ILE A 51 0.30 5.11 10.97
CA ILE A 51 0.21 4.11 9.90
C ILE A 51 -1.25 4.11 9.43
N PHE A 52 -1.48 4.14 8.12
CA PHE A 52 -2.85 4.03 7.57
C PHE A 52 -3.25 2.57 7.40
N ASP A 53 -2.36 1.77 6.84
CA ASP A 53 -2.63 0.37 6.53
C ASP A 53 -1.35 -0.46 6.57
N ALA A 54 -1.51 -1.75 6.85
CA ALA A 54 -0.47 -2.75 6.68
C ALA A 54 -1.08 -4.13 6.45
N TRP A 55 -0.39 -4.94 5.66
CA TRP A 55 -0.81 -6.31 5.33
C TRP A 55 0.37 -7.23 5.11
N PHE A 56 0.10 -8.52 5.28
CA PHE A 56 1.06 -9.60 5.02
C PHE A 56 1.39 -9.70 3.53
N THR A 57 2.66 -9.90 3.21
CA THR A 57 3.06 -10.36 1.88
C THR A 57 2.51 -11.77 1.60
N PRO A 58 2.33 -12.16 0.32
CA PRO A 58 1.89 -13.52 -0.04
C PRO A 58 2.69 -14.64 0.64
N ASP A 59 4.01 -14.48 0.76
CA ASP A 59 4.88 -15.43 1.47
C ASP A 59 4.60 -15.56 2.99
N GLY A 60 3.87 -14.61 3.59
CA GLY A 60 3.54 -14.59 5.02
C GLY A 60 4.72 -14.26 5.96
N LEU A 61 5.88 -13.91 5.42
CA LEU A 61 7.12 -13.66 6.17
C LEU A 61 7.38 -12.17 6.39
N ARG A 62 6.82 -11.32 5.52
CA ARG A 62 7.02 -9.87 5.53
C ARG A 62 5.68 -9.15 5.58
N CYS A 63 5.75 -7.85 5.75
CA CYS A 63 4.62 -6.95 5.72
C CYS A 63 4.92 -5.71 4.89
N VAL A 64 3.89 -5.19 4.24
CA VAL A 64 3.92 -3.86 3.62
C VAL A 64 3.12 -2.92 4.52
N SER A 65 3.61 -1.71 4.75
CA SER A 65 2.89 -0.65 5.47
C SER A 65 2.96 0.69 4.75
N VAL A 66 1.95 1.54 4.98
CA VAL A 66 1.86 2.90 4.43
C VAL A 66 1.50 3.91 5.52
N SER A 67 2.06 5.12 5.47
CA SER A 67 2.03 6.05 6.61
C SER A 67 1.83 7.53 6.24
N CYS A 68 1.36 8.28 7.24
CA CYS A 68 1.41 9.73 7.32
C CYS A 68 2.84 10.29 7.13
N ASP A 69 3.88 9.53 7.43
CA ASP A 69 5.28 9.97 7.27
C ASP A 69 5.72 10.08 5.80
N LYS A 70 4.78 9.88 4.86
CA LYS A 70 4.94 10.00 3.41
C LYS A 70 5.76 8.87 2.81
N THR A 71 5.93 7.77 3.54
CA THR A 71 6.63 6.58 3.07
C THR A 71 5.74 5.35 3.10
N ALA A 72 6.14 4.37 2.28
CA ALA A 72 5.76 2.98 2.49
C ALA A 72 6.99 2.21 2.95
N ALA A 73 6.79 1.09 3.64
CA ALA A 73 7.87 0.22 4.09
C ALA A 73 7.52 -1.25 3.82
N ILE A 74 8.55 -2.06 3.59
CA ILE A 74 8.50 -3.51 3.70
C ILE A 74 9.43 -3.92 4.84
N PHE A 75 8.93 -4.72 5.77
CA PHE A 75 9.70 -5.21 6.93
C PHE A 75 9.47 -6.69 7.17
N GLU A 76 10.47 -7.36 7.76
CA GLU A 76 10.43 -8.78 8.08
C GLU A 76 9.80 -9.02 9.45
N LEU A 77 8.94 -10.03 9.54
CA LEU A 77 8.24 -10.35 10.78
C LEU A 77 9.10 -11.06 11.81
N GLN A 78 10.10 -11.84 11.37
CA GLN A 78 10.94 -12.57 12.31
C GLN A 78 11.90 -11.64 13.07
N SER A 79 12.50 -10.68 12.37
CA SER A 79 13.51 -9.77 12.91
C SER A 79 12.95 -8.41 13.31
N GLY A 80 11.81 -8.00 12.74
CA GLY A 80 11.31 -6.63 12.82
C GLY A 80 12.08 -5.64 11.95
N GLU A 81 13.02 -6.11 11.13
CA GLU A 81 13.88 -5.24 10.32
C GLU A 81 13.14 -4.66 9.12
N VAL A 82 13.28 -3.35 8.90
CA VAL A 82 12.81 -2.68 7.68
C VAL A 82 13.75 -3.02 6.53
N ILE A 83 13.33 -3.94 5.66
CA ILE A 83 14.08 -4.36 4.46
C ILE A 83 14.15 -3.24 3.43
N GLN A 84 13.05 -2.53 3.21
CA GLN A 84 12.99 -1.47 2.22
C GLN A 84 12.06 -0.35 2.65
N ARG A 85 12.53 0.89 2.49
CA ARG A 85 11.71 2.10 2.62
C ARG A 85 11.53 2.76 1.26
N PHE A 86 10.30 3.11 0.92
CA PHE A 86 9.93 3.76 -0.34
C PHE A 86 9.70 5.25 -0.09
N VAL A 87 10.74 6.04 -0.37
CA VAL A 87 10.77 7.48 -0.11
C VAL A 87 10.59 8.25 -1.42
N GLY A 88 9.71 9.25 -1.41
CA GLY A 88 9.61 10.20 -2.52
C GLY A 88 8.25 10.87 -2.68
N HIS A 89 7.18 10.31 -2.08
CA HIS A 89 5.88 10.98 -2.02
C HIS A 89 5.98 12.31 -1.24
N LYS A 90 5.15 13.28 -1.65
CA LYS A 90 5.15 14.63 -1.04
C LYS A 90 4.11 14.78 0.06
N HIS A 91 3.18 13.83 0.15
CA HIS A 91 2.14 13.76 1.16
C HIS A 91 1.98 12.31 1.64
N TRP A 92 1.12 12.11 2.64
CA TRP A 92 0.70 10.81 3.17
C TRP A 92 0.53 9.74 2.10
N VAL A 93 1.05 8.56 2.36
CA VAL A 93 0.78 7.37 1.54
C VAL A 93 -0.38 6.65 2.21
N CYS A 94 -1.49 6.53 1.49
CA CYS A 94 -2.75 6.07 2.07
C CYS A 94 -3.10 4.65 1.64
N PHE A 95 -2.64 4.23 0.46
CA PHE A 95 -2.88 2.89 -0.05
C PHE A 95 -1.65 2.37 -0.77
N ALA A 96 -1.49 1.05 -0.79
CA ALA A 96 -0.56 0.42 -1.68
C ALA A 96 -1.00 -1.01 -2.04
N ALA A 97 -0.40 -1.55 -3.08
CA ALA A 97 -0.65 -2.89 -3.58
C ALA A 97 0.68 -3.51 -4.01
N LEU A 98 0.92 -4.75 -3.60
CA LEU A 98 2.10 -5.52 -3.97
C LEU A 98 1.74 -6.45 -5.13
N SER A 99 2.62 -6.58 -6.12
CA SER A 99 2.42 -7.54 -7.20
C SER A 99 2.42 -8.98 -6.66
N PRO A 100 1.74 -9.93 -7.32
CA PRO A 100 1.73 -11.33 -6.88
C PRO A 100 3.12 -11.99 -6.82
N ASP A 101 4.07 -11.51 -7.62
CA ASP A 101 5.46 -11.96 -7.62
C ASP A 101 6.37 -11.16 -6.67
N GLU A 102 5.79 -10.20 -5.94
CA GLU A 102 6.42 -9.36 -4.92
C GLU A 102 7.58 -8.47 -5.41
N LYS A 103 7.72 -8.29 -6.72
CA LYS A 103 8.78 -7.45 -7.30
C LYS A 103 8.40 -5.98 -7.45
N ILE A 104 7.11 -5.70 -7.52
CA ILE A 104 6.58 -4.36 -7.76
C ILE A 104 5.66 -3.97 -6.63
N LEU A 105 5.90 -2.78 -6.07
CA LEU A 105 4.97 -2.13 -5.16
C LEU A 105 4.35 -0.94 -5.88
N ALA A 106 3.04 -0.78 -5.79
CA ALA A 106 2.34 0.40 -6.24
C ALA A 106 1.81 1.15 -5.02
N THR A 107 2.12 2.44 -4.87
CA THR A 107 1.67 3.28 -3.75
C THR A 107 0.84 4.44 -4.25
N ALA A 108 -0.20 4.78 -3.50
CA ALA A 108 -1.08 5.91 -3.77
C ALA A 108 -1.04 6.91 -2.61
N SER A 109 -0.95 8.19 -2.95
CA SER A 109 -0.74 9.26 -1.98
C SER A 109 -1.72 10.42 -2.17
N ASN A 110 -1.95 11.14 -1.08
CA ASN A 110 -2.61 12.44 -1.10
C ASN A 110 -1.85 13.53 -1.89
N ASP A 111 -0.66 13.23 -2.43
CA ASP A 111 -0.01 14.07 -3.43
C ASP A 111 -0.58 13.90 -4.86
N ASN A 112 -1.71 13.18 -4.98
CA ASN A 112 -2.43 12.85 -6.21
C ASN A 112 -1.60 12.03 -7.21
N THR A 113 -0.58 11.30 -6.74
CA THR A 113 0.22 10.42 -7.58
C THR A 113 0.10 8.97 -7.16
N VAL A 114 0.17 8.09 -8.16
CA VAL A 114 0.51 6.68 -7.96
C VAL A 114 1.96 6.49 -8.35
N ARG A 115 2.75 5.84 -7.49
CA ARG A 115 4.14 5.51 -7.77
C ARG A 115 4.32 4.01 -7.84
N ILE A 116 5.03 3.58 -8.87
CA ILE A 116 5.41 2.18 -9.07
C ILE A 116 6.87 2.05 -8.69
N TRP A 117 7.17 1.11 -7.81
CA TRP A 117 8.49 0.91 -7.23
C TRP A 117 9.02 -0.46 -7.58
N ASN A 118 10.33 -0.55 -7.82
CA ASN A 118 11.03 -1.81 -7.75
C ASN A 118 11.27 -2.16 -6.28
N VAL A 119 10.74 -3.30 -5.82
CA VAL A 119 10.84 -3.69 -4.41
C VAL A 119 12.29 -3.95 -3.99
N ALA A 120 13.08 -4.62 -4.82
CA ALA A 120 14.45 -4.99 -4.47
C ALA A 120 15.42 -3.81 -4.47
N LYS A 121 15.19 -2.81 -5.32
CA LYS A 121 16.08 -1.64 -5.48
C LYS A 121 15.57 -0.39 -4.74
N GLY A 122 14.30 -0.37 -4.33
CA GLY A 122 13.66 0.78 -3.71
C GLY A 122 13.48 2.01 -4.61
N ASN A 123 13.80 1.91 -5.91
CA ASN A 123 13.70 3.04 -6.84
C ASN A 123 12.33 3.10 -7.52
N VAL A 124 11.91 4.32 -7.85
CA VAL A 124 10.70 4.57 -8.63
C VAL A 124 10.92 4.14 -10.09
N LEU A 125 10.01 3.33 -10.61
CA LEU A 125 9.92 2.95 -12.02
C LEU A 125 9.01 3.89 -12.80
N HIS A 126 7.85 4.22 -12.23
CA HIS A 126 6.86 5.11 -12.86
C HIS A 126 6.17 6.03 -11.85
N ILE A 127 5.76 7.21 -12.31
CA ILE A 127 4.89 8.13 -11.58
C ILE A 127 3.70 8.46 -12.47
N ILE A 128 2.51 8.11 -11.98
CA ILE A 128 1.23 8.24 -12.67
C ILE A 128 0.47 9.43 -12.08
N ARG A 129 -0.18 10.23 -12.93
CA ARG A 129 -0.87 11.49 -12.56
C ARG A 129 -2.20 11.63 -13.29
N ASP A 130 -3.03 10.60 -13.19
CA ASP A 130 -4.23 10.51 -14.04
C ASP A 130 -5.50 10.91 -13.27
N HIS A 131 -5.43 10.96 -11.94
CA HIS A 131 -6.52 11.42 -11.09
C HIS A 131 -6.40 12.91 -10.78
N ARG A 132 -7.55 13.60 -10.76
CA ARG A 132 -7.68 14.99 -10.30
C ARG A 132 -8.13 15.08 -8.84
N GLY A 133 -8.61 13.97 -8.29
CA GLY A 133 -8.93 13.81 -6.87
C GLY A 133 -7.96 12.89 -6.13
N THR A 134 -8.08 12.86 -4.81
CA THR A 134 -7.36 11.91 -3.96
C THR A 134 -7.71 10.48 -4.34
N ILE A 135 -6.68 9.64 -4.50
CA ILE A 135 -6.85 8.21 -4.77
C ILE A 135 -7.48 7.56 -3.54
N SER A 136 -8.53 6.77 -3.76
CA SER A 136 -9.31 6.08 -2.74
C SER A 136 -8.96 4.61 -2.63
N TYR A 137 -8.40 3.99 -3.67
CA TYR A 137 -7.99 2.59 -3.65
C TYR A 137 -7.01 2.26 -4.79
N ILE A 138 -6.22 1.21 -4.58
CA ILE A 138 -5.30 0.65 -5.59
C ILE A 138 -5.20 -0.86 -5.41
N ASN A 139 -5.16 -1.62 -6.51
CA ASN A 139 -4.94 -3.06 -6.45
C ASN A 139 -4.31 -3.61 -7.74
N PHE A 140 -3.61 -4.74 -7.63
CA PHE A 140 -3.19 -5.54 -8.78
C PHE A 140 -4.33 -6.50 -9.15
N VAL A 141 -4.82 -6.42 -10.39
CA VAL A 141 -5.85 -7.34 -10.92
C VAL A 141 -5.25 -8.41 -11.84
N HIS A 142 -3.99 -8.24 -12.21
CA HIS A 142 -3.14 -9.16 -12.97
C HIS A 142 -1.68 -8.84 -12.61
N PRO A 143 -0.70 -9.74 -12.77
CA PRO A 143 0.72 -9.42 -12.53
C PRO A 143 1.23 -8.13 -13.19
N THR A 144 0.59 -7.70 -14.26
CA THR A 144 0.98 -6.52 -15.06
C THR A 144 -0.08 -5.41 -15.06
N TRP A 145 -1.25 -5.63 -14.46
CA TRP A 145 -2.32 -4.63 -14.41
C TRP A 145 -2.61 -4.15 -13.00
N ILE A 146 -2.64 -2.84 -12.87
CA ILE A 146 -3.07 -2.13 -11.66
C ILE A 146 -4.35 -1.38 -11.97
N VAL A 147 -5.29 -1.38 -11.03
CA VAL A 147 -6.49 -0.54 -11.09
C VAL A 147 -6.49 0.41 -9.89
N THR A 148 -6.82 1.66 -10.15
CA THR A 148 -6.93 2.73 -9.14
C THR A 148 -8.32 3.35 -9.21
N SER A 149 -8.84 3.79 -8.07
CA SER A 149 -10.06 4.59 -7.98
C SER A 149 -9.79 5.88 -7.22
N ALA A 150 -10.52 6.95 -7.52
CA ALA A 150 -10.33 8.24 -6.86
C ALA A 150 -11.66 8.94 -6.52
N ARG A 151 -11.57 9.92 -5.62
CA ARG A 151 -12.72 10.74 -5.18
C ARG A 151 -13.30 11.65 -6.25
N ASP A 152 -12.64 11.77 -7.40
CA ASP A 152 -13.19 12.45 -8.59
C ASP A 152 -14.17 11.57 -9.38
N GLY A 153 -14.45 10.35 -8.92
CA GLY A 153 -15.38 9.41 -9.53
C GLY A 153 -14.77 8.54 -10.63
N THR A 154 -13.46 8.64 -10.86
CA THR A 154 -12.78 7.88 -11.91
C THR A 154 -12.19 6.55 -11.41
N ILE A 155 -12.17 5.56 -12.31
CA ILE A 155 -11.42 4.31 -12.16
C ILE A 155 -10.47 4.23 -13.35
N VAL A 156 -9.18 4.01 -13.09
CA VAL A 156 -8.14 3.97 -14.13
C VAL A 156 -7.38 2.66 -14.04
N GLY A 157 -7.19 2.01 -15.19
CA GLY A 157 -6.37 0.81 -15.33
C GLY A 157 -5.01 1.14 -15.96
N PHE A 158 -3.95 0.57 -15.43
CA PHE A 158 -2.56 0.74 -15.88
C PHE A 158 -1.93 -0.60 -16.19
N ASN A 159 -1.40 -0.75 -17.40
CA ASN A 159 -0.57 -1.89 -17.78
C ASN A 159 0.92 -1.51 -17.64
N LEU A 160 1.65 -2.28 -16.85
CA LEU A 160 3.07 -2.07 -16.57
C LEU A 160 4.00 -2.44 -17.74
N GLU A 161 3.56 -3.26 -18.69
CA GLU A 161 4.36 -3.72 -19.84
C GLU A 161 4.28 -2.77 -21.04
N VAL A 162 3.18 -2.04 -21.22
CA VAL A 162 2.92 -1.23 -22.44
C VAL A 162 3.44 0.21 -22.31
N SER A 163 4.45 0.45 -21.47
CA SER A 163 5.06 1.78 -21.35
C SER A 163 5.94 2.17 -22.56
N THR A 164 6.05 1.31 -23.59
CA THR A 164 6.86 1.53 -24.79
C THR A 164 6.13 1.30 -26.11
N VAL A 165 5.01 1.97 -26.43
CA VAL A 165 4.69 2.21 -27.85
C VAL A 165 3.92 3.52 -28.08
N SER A 166 4.46 4.28 -29.04
CA SER A 166 3.94 5.48 -29.72
C SER A 166 4.26 6.84 -29.09
N GLY A 167 5.27 7.49 -29.69
CA GLY A 167 5.53 8.91 -29.54
C GLY A 167 4.36 9.73 -30.06
N ALA A 168 3.50 10.15 -29.15
CA ALA A 168 2.62 11.30 -29.24
C ALA A 168 2.19 11.62 -27.81
N LEU A 169 2.05 12.91 -27.50
CA LEU A 169 1.58 13.40 -26.21
C LEU A 169 0.31 12.65 -25.76
N GLY A 170 0.37 12.01 -24.59
CA GLY A 170 -0.79 11.61 -23.80
C GLY A 170 -1.75 10.62 -24.45
N ALA A 171 -1.47 9.33 -24.37
CA ALA A 171 -2.51 8.31 -24.47
C ALA A 171 -2.15 7.09 -23.61
N CYS A 172 -2.46 7.19 -22.33
CA CYS A 172 -2.68 6.02 -21.48
C CYS A 172 -4.00 5.38 -21.95
N VAL A 173 -4.04 4.06 -22.20
CA VAL A 173 -5.32 3.38 -22.48
C VAL A 173 -6.06 3.26 -21.14
N CYS A 174 -6.66 4.37 -20.73
CA CYS A 174 -7.55 4.47 -19.59
C CYS A 174 -8.90 3.88 -20.02
N ILE A 175 -9.15 2.61 -19.70
CA ILE A 175 -10.52 2.08 -19.79
C ILE A 175 -11.28 2.63 -18.58
N SER A 176 -11.84 3.84 -18.73
CA SER A 176 -12.81 4.35 -17.76
C SER A 176 -14.09 3.56 -17.96
N ILE A 177 -14.30 2.51 -17.16
CA ILE A 177 -15.56 1.79 -17.11
C ILE A 177 -16.60 2.75 -16.51
N HIS A 178 -17.30 3.49 -17.36
CA HIS A 178 -18.52 4.17 -16.95
C HIS A 178 -19.57 3.08 -16.76
N LEU A 179 -19.79 2.66 -15.52
CA LEU A 179 -21.00 1.94 -15.17
C LEU A 179 -22.17 2.92 -15.33
N CYS A 180 -22.72 3.01 -16.54
CA CYS A 180 -24.06 3.55 -16.74
C CYS A 180 -25.03 2.59 -16.06
N ILE A 181 -25.51 3.00 -14.90
CA ILE A 181 -26.64 2.35 -14.23
C ILE A 181 -27.88 2.74 -15.04
N TRP A 182 -28.55 1.76 -15.65
CA TRP A 182 -29.92 1.89 -16.15
C TRP A 182 -30.86 1.14 -15.20
#